data_AF-A0A7K4GNG7-F1
#
_entry.id   AF-A0A7K4GNG7-F1
#
_cell.length_a   1.000
_cell.length_b   1.000
_cell.length_c   1.000
_cell.angle_alpha   90.00
_cell.angle_beta   90.00
_cell.angle_gamma   90.00
#
_symmetry.space_group_name_H-M   'P 1'
#
loop_
_entity.id
_entity.type
_entity.pdbx_description
1 polymer ?
#
loop_
_entity_poly.entity_id
_entity_poly.type
_entity_poly.pdbx_seq_one_letter_code
_entity_poly.pdbx_strand_id
1 'polypeptide(L)' 'MIAEKRRAKIIEIVNGQGSASIEELLELFDVSRMTIWRDLKELEIKGQ' A
#
# COMPACT_ATOMS: atom_id res chain seq x y z
N MET A 1 -4.01 -6.84 10.39
CA MET A 1 -3.00 -7.26 9.36
C MET A 1 -1.62 -6.75 9.77
N ILE A 2 -0.56 -7.55 9.59
CA ILE A 2 0.83 -7.11 9.81
C ILE A 2 1.23 -6.16 8.68
N ALA A 3 1.87 -5.03 8.99
CA ALA A 3 2.18 -3.98 8.02
C ALA A 3 2.99 -4.48 6.81
N GLU A 4 3.91 -5.43 7.02
CA GLU A 4 4.66 -6.06 5.93
C GLU A 4 3.78 -6.81 4.94
N LYS A 5 2.79 -7.59 5.42
CA LYS A 5 1.83 -8.27 4.54
C LYS A 5 1.01 -7.28 3.74
N ARG A 6 0.65 -6.13 4.33
CA ARG A 6 -0.07 -5.07 3.61
C ARG A 6 0.78 -4.46 2.51
N ARG A 7 2.03 -4.11 2.81
CA ARG A 7 2.99 -3.57 1.83
C ARG A 7 3.24 -4.51 0.66
N ALA A 8 3.45 -5.80 0.93
CA ALA A 8 3.58 -6.80 -0.12
C ALA A 8 2.34 -6.82 -1.03
N LYS A 9 1.15 -6.73 -0.42
CA LYS A 9 -0.11 -6.70 -1.19
C LYS A 9 -0.28 -5.40 -2.00
N ILE A 10 0.13 -4.25 -1.46
CA ILE A 10 0.16 -2.98 -2.21
C ILE A 10 1.03 -3.11 -3.46
N ILE A 11 2.23 -3.70 -3.33
CA ILE A 11 3.11 -3.94 -4.48
C ILE A 11 2.44 -4.87 -5.50
N GLU A 12 1.81 -5.96 -5.07
CA GLU A 12 1.09 -6.87 -5.98
C GLU A 12 -0.01 -6.17 -6.79
N ILE A 13 -0.77 -5.29 -6.13
CA ILE A 13 -1.85 -4.51 -6.74
C ILE A 13 -1.27 -3.54 -7.78
N VAL A 14 -0.25 -2.77 -7.40
CA VAL A 14 0.38 -1.79 -8.29
C VAL A 14 1.07 -2.49 -9.48
N ASN A 15 1.75 -3.61 -9.26
CA ASN A 15 2.36 -4.38 -10.35
C ASN A 15 1.32 -5.02 -11.28
N GLY A 16 0.16 -5.40 -10.75
CA GLY A 16 -0.92 -6.00 -11.53
C GLY A 16 -1.71 -5.00 -12.36
N GLN A 17 -1.94 -3.79 -11.83
CA GLN A 17 -2.80 -2.77 -12.45
C GLN A 17 -2.00 -1.61 -13.08
N GLY A 18 -0.69 -1.52 -12.80
CA GLY A 18 0.20 -0.42 -13.18
C GLY A 18 0.17 0.76 -12.19
N SER A 19 -0.95 0.97 -11.50
CA SER A 19 -1.12 1.98 -10.46
C SER A 19 -2.27 1.63 -9.52
N ALA A 20 -2.31 2.28 -8.36
CA ALA A 20 -3.42 2.25 -7.42
C ALA A 20 -3.53 3.62 -6.74
N SER A 21 -4.76 4.11 -6.56
CA SER A 21 -5.05 5.32 -5.80
C SER A 21 -5.05 5.05 -4.30
N ILE A 22 -4.85 6.10 -3.51
CA ILE A 22 -4.90 5.98 -2.05
C ILE A 22 -6.28 5.53 -1.60
N GLU A 23 -7.35 6.05 -2.21
CA GLU A 23 -8.74 5.73 -1.92
C GLU A 23 -9.03 4.24 -2.11
N GLU A 24 -8.58 3.63 -3.23
CA GLU A 24 -8.70 2.18 -3.46
C GLU A 24 -7.97 1.37 -2.38
N LEU A 25 -6.77 1.80 -1.97
CA LEU A 25 -6.02 1.11 -0.92
C LEU A 25 -6.71 1.22 0.45
N LEU A 26 -7.40 2.33 0.73
CA LEU A 26 -8.15 2.51 1.98
C LEU A 26 -9.34 1.57 2.05
N GLU A 27 -10.10 1.46 0.96
CA GLU A 27 -11.24 0.55 0.87
C GLU A 27 -10.80 -0.92 0.93
N LEU A 28 -9.69 -1.28 0.27
CA LEU A 28 -9.19 -2.65 0.22
C LEU A 28 -8.63 -3.15 1.55
N PHE A 29 -7.97 -2.27 2.31
CA PHE A 29 -7.27 -2.67 3.53
C PHE A 29 -7.99 -2.30 4.83
N ASP A 30 -9.08 -1.53 4.76
CA ASP A 30 -9.84 -1.04 5.92
C ASP A 30 -8.91 -0.38 6.97
N VAL A 31 -8.12 0.59 6.51
CA VAL A 31 -7.15 1.31 7.33
C VAL A 31 -7.27 2.82 7.13
N SER A 32 -6.64 3.58 8.02
CA SER A 32 -6.58 5.03 7.88
C SER A 32 -5.66 5.47 6.73
N ARG A 33 -5.93 6.67 6.20
CA ARG A 33 -5.05 7.33 5.20
C ARG A 33 -3.62 7.44 5.68
N MET A 34 -3.41 7.77 6.95
CA MET A 34 -2.08 7.88 7.56
C MET A 34 -1.34 6.54 7.57
N THR A 35 -2.05 5.43 7.74
CA THR A 35 -1.49 4.07 7.70
C THR A 35 -1.00 3.73 6.29
N ILE A 36 -1.83 3.96 5.26
CA ILE A 36 -1.41 3.78 3.86
C ILE A 36 -0.22 4.67 3.53
N TRP A 37 -0.25 5.93 3.94
CA TRP A 37 0.85 6.86 3.69
C TRP A 37 2.16 6.37 4.31
N ARG A 38 2.13 5.87 5.54
CA ARG A 38 3.30 5.28 6.19
C ARG A 38 3.80 4.05 5.42
N ASP A 39 2.91 3.18 4.97
CA ASP A 39 3.30 2.00 4.19
C ASP A 39 3.91 2.37 2.84
N LEU A 40 3.35 3.35 2.13
CA LEU A 40 3.92 3.87 0.88
C LEU A 40 5.28 4.51 1.11
N LYS A 41 5.45 5.26 2.21
CA LYS A 41 6.73 5.88 2.56
C LYS A 41 7.82 4.82 2.82
N GLU A 42 7.46 3.75 3.51
CA GLU A 42 8.35 2.62 3.76
C GLU A 42 8.74 1.88 2.47
N LEU A 43 7.82 1.77 1.50
CA LEU A 43 8.10 1.19 0.19
C LEU A 43 9.04 2.09 -0.62
N GLU A 44 8.78 3.40 -0.64
CA GLU A 44 9.64 4.40 -1.31
C GLU A 44 11.08 4.36 -0.79
N ILE A 45 11.26 4.31 0.55
CA ILE A 45 12.58 4.21 1.18
C ILE A 45 13.33 2.94 0.75
N LYS A 46 12.59 1.85 0.49
CA LYS A 46 13.14 0.57 0.03
C LYS A 46 13.35 0.52 -1.49
N GLY A 47 12.92 1.54 -2.23
CA GLY A 47 12.98 1.56 -3.70
C GLY A 47 12.05 0.56 -4.37
N GLN A 48 10.89 0.31 -3.75
CA GLN A 48 9.86 -0.63 -4.23
C GLN A 48 8.65 0.10 -4.79
#